data_AF-A0A930VYH6-F1
#
_entry.id   AF-A0A930VYH6-F1
#
_cell.length_a   1.000
_cell.length_b   1.000
_cell.length_c   1.000
_cell.angle_alpha   90.00
_cell.angle_beta   90.00
_cell.angle_gamma   90.00
#
_symmetry.space_group_name_H-M   'P 1'
#
loop_
_entity.id
_entity.type
_entity.pdbx_description
1 polymer ?
#
loop_
_entity_poly.entity_id
_entity_poly.type
_entity_poly.pdbx_seq_one_letter_code
_entity_poly.pdbx_strand_id
1 'polypeptide(L)'
;MANSLTRRSFFEVSGLAAAGLGLTACGGGNGTQGGSGDTGVEPQDGSPATTALDKLPLPEKGKTYNNPKKRDDVKDDGTVTLAINEVGPNWNYVGLEGNTTYMNWLWSLYMPIGMVVTDATGSKYTANPDYIKSLSSDESSGKQVITVVYADQAKFNDGTDIDWKALETAWKCLSGQSSDYVVPGTDGYDKIETVTQGDTAKTAVITMREPVYPYEALVDRVLHPDFLDVDTFNSGFLNNPHVEYGAGPYIVDSFDDTHATFKPNPKWWGDAPKSTTITYKQMEAQATFNAFKNGEIDSVGTGLSGTAEMLSNFNSMEDAQIRRGLSTSIAVIEINSTRGALQDIAVRKAFCQAVDPATIVSIVFQGVNWQEEAPGSMLIPYWADGYEDNRPDDLKNLKDASARIAAAKKTLEDAGYKAGSDGIYAKGDTKASFSFTTFGDSTSVKNRSAAIQKMAKDAGIEVDI
;
A
#
# COMPACT_ATOMS: atom_id res chain seq x y z
N MET A 1 10.66 -54.74 4.90
CA MET A 1 10.22 -55.15 6.25
C MET A 1 9.97 -53.88 7.04
N ALA A 2 8.82 -53.22 6.89
CA ALA A 2 7.49 -53.57 7.39
C ALA A 2 7.35 -53.40 8.91
N ASN A 3 6.32 -52.62 9.27
CA ASN A 3 5.65 -52.41 10.57
C ASN A 3 6.14 -51.20 11.38
N SER A 4 5.31 -50.35 11.97
CA SER A 4 3.90 -49.95 11.84
C SER A 4 3.65 -48.97 13.01
N LEU A 5 2.89 -47.91 12.76
CA LEU A 5 2.36 -46.95 13.75
C LEU A 5 1.63 -47.63 14.92
N THR A 6 1.65 -47.02 16.12
CA THR A 6 0.46 -46.97 16.99
C THR A 6 0.37 -45.69 17.84
N ARG A 7 -0.82 -45.09 17.79
CA ARG A 7 -1.39 -44.08 18.69
C ARG A 7 -1.78 -44.72 20.02
N ARG A 8 -1.45 -44.09 21.17
CA ARG A 8 -2.38 -43.72 22.26
C ARG A 8 -1.66 -43.44 23.59
N SER A 9 -2.04 -42.29 24.15
CA SER A 9 -2.17 -41.94 25.57
C SER A 9 -0.93 -41.90 26.45
N PHE A 10 -0.52 -40.68 26.80
CA PHE A 10 -0.39 -40.28 28.20
C PHE A 10 -0.91 -38.84 28.38
N PHE A 11 -2.11 -38.72 28.96
CA PHE A 11 -2.59 -37.55 29.73
C PHE A 11 -1.64 -37.39 30.94
N GLU A 12 -1.39 -36.24 31.58
CA GLU A 12 -2.37 -35.31 32.16
C GLU A 12 -1.66 -34.10 32.84
N VAL A 13 -2.37 -32.97 32.98
CA VAL A 13 -2.17 -31.81 33.92
C VAL A 13 -1.18 -30.70 33.49
N SER A 14 -1.49 -29.40 33.42
CA SER A 14 -2.72 -28.58 33.52
C SER A 14 -2.35 -27.11 33.19
N GLY A 15 -3.27 -26.31 32.65
CA GLY A 15 -3.10 -24.85 32.56
C GLY A 15 -4.10 -24.16 31.65
N LEU A 16 -5.23 -23.76 32.21
CA LEU A 16 -6.35 -23.06 31.57
C LEU A 16 -5.95 -21.78 30.81
N ALA A 17 -6.38 -21.66 29.55
CA ALA A 17 -6.70 -20.37 28.93
C ALA A 17 -8.03 -20.53 28.17
N ALA A 18 -9.04 -19.78 28.62
CA ALA A 18 -10.41 -19.86 28.14
C ALA A 18 -10.53 -19.29 26.72
N ALA A 19 -10.91 -20.13 25.76
CA ALA A 19 -11.44 -19.71 24.46
C ALA A 19 -12.97 -19.65 24.56
N GLY A 20 -13.54 -18.44 24.45
CA GLY A 20 -14.98 -18.22 24.36
C GLY A 20 -15.48 -18.58 22.96
N LEU A 21 -16.01 -19.79 22.78
CA LEU A 21 -16.85 -20.16 21.65
C LEU A 21 -18.31 -19.93 22.05
N GLY A 22 -18.91 -18.85 21.53
CA GLY A 22 -20.34 -18.61 21.62
C GLY A 22 -21.06 -19.23 20.42
N LEU A 23 -21.63 -20.42 20.60
CA LEU A 23 -22.60 -21.03 19.68
C LEU A 23 -23.94 -21.13 20.41
N THR A 24 -24.94 -20.34 20.01
CA THR A 24 -26.36 -20.72 20.08
C THR A 24 -27.21 -19.78 19.24
N ALA A 25 -27.89 -20.33 18.22
CA ALA A 25 -29.34 -20.13 18.05
C ALA A 25 -29.88 -21.10 16.99
N CYS A 26 -30.57 -22.15 17.45
CA CYS A 26 -31.63 -22.79 16.67
C CYS A 26 -32.89 -21.92 16.78
N GLY A 27 -33.50 -21.57 15.65
CA GLY A 27 -34.81 -20.94 15.60
C GLY A 27 -35.34 -20.93 14.17
N GLY A 28 -36.25 -21.85 13.85
CA GLY A 28 -36.88 -21.93 12.53
C GLY A 28 -38.01 -20.92 12.35
N GLY A 29 -38.19 -20.44 11.12
CA GLY A 29 -39.34 -19.64 10.68
C GLY A 29 -39.16 -19.13 9.25
N ASN A 30 -40.05 -19.57 8.34
CA ASN A 30 -40.11 -19.21 6.92
C ASN A 30 -40.10 -17.68 6.64
N GLY A 31 -39.35 -17.26 5.61
CA GLY A 31 -39.51 -15.94 4.98
C GLY A 31 -38.31 -15.52 4.14
N THR A 32 -38.54 -15.32 2.84
CA THR A 32 -37.57 -15.03 1.78
C THR A 32 -36.81 -13.71 1.95
N GLN A 33 -35.46 -13.76 2.08
CA GLN A 33 -34.52 -12.76 1.56
C GLN A 33 -33.10 -13.34 1.62
N GLY A 34 -32.41 -13.40 0.48
CA GLY A 34 -31.04 -13.90 0.37
C GLY A 34 -30.05 -12.94 1.02
N GLY A 35 -29.86 -13.06 2.33
CA GLY A 35 -28.76 -12.45 3.07
C GLY A 35 -27.55 -13.38 3.07
N SER A 36 -26.39 -12.86 2.69
CA SER A 36 -25.08 -13.46 2.97
C SER A 36 -25.02 -13.83 4.45
N GLY A 37 -24.95 -15.13 4.74
CA GLY A 37 -24.76 -15.60 6.11
C GLY A 37 -23.51 -14.95 6.69
N ASP A 38 -23.59 -14.49 7.94
CA ASP A 38 -22.50 -13.84 8.66
C ASP A 38 -21.22 -14.69 8.56
N THR A 39 -20.31 -14.28 7.68
CA THR A 39 -19.07 -15.02 7.38
C THR A 39 -18.02 -14.82 8.47
N GLY A 40 -18.34 -14.04 9.51
CA GLY A 40 -17.42 -13.70 10.58
C GLY A 40 -16.31 -12.74 10.15
N VAL A 41 -15.43 -12.50 11.11
CA VAL A 41 -14.23 -11.66 10.98
C VAL A 41 -13.06 -12.49 10.47
N GLU A 42 -12.21 -11.89 9.63
CA GLU A 42 -10.97 -12.49 9.14
C GLU A 42 -10.10 -13.04 10.30
N PRO A 43 -9.68 -14.32 10.28
CA PRO A 43 -8.79 -14.87 11.29
C PRO A 43 -7.37 -14.27 11.20
N GLN A 44 -6.67 -14.15 12.33
CA GLN A 44 -5.30 -13.63 12.35
C GLN A 44 -4.32 -14.47 11.53
N ASP A 45 -4.51 -15.78 11.47
CA ASP A 45 -3.75 -16.72 10.65
C ASP A 45 -4.27 -16.84 9.21
N GLY A 46 -5.41 -16.23 8.90
CA GLY A 46 -6.06 -16.31 7.59
C GLY A 46 -7.06 -17.45 7.49
N SER A 47 -7.86 -17.42 6.43
CA SER A 47 -8.85 -18.45 6.12
C SER A 47 -8.24 -19.56 5.27
N PRO A 48 -8.64 -20.85 5.43
CA PRO A 48 -8.23 -21.89 4.50
C PRO A 48 -8.57 -21.50 3.05
N ALA A 49 -7.67 -21.72 2.10
CA ALA A 49 -7.90 -21.35 0.71
C ALA A 49 -9.10 -22.11 0.10
N THR A 50 -9.45 -23.27 0.65
CA THR A 50 -10.64 -24.07 0.31
C THR A 50 -11.98 -23.47 0.77
N THR A 51 -11.96 -22.36 1.50
CA THR A 51 -13.17 -21.62 1.89
C THR A 51 -13.87 -21.09 0.63
N ALA A 52 -15.17 -21.31 0.53
CA ALA A 52 -15.96 -20.79 -0.59
C ALA A 52 -15.84 -19.26 -0.67
N LEU A 53 -15.68 -18.71 -1.88
CA LEU A 53 -15.34 -17.29 -2.09
C LEU A 53 -16.42 -16.33 -1.56
N ASP A 54 -17.68 -16.74 -1.62
CA ASP A 54 -18.86 -16.06 -1.06
C ASP A 54 -18.99 -16.22 0.46
N LYS A 55 -18.08 -16.97 1.09
CA LYS A 55 -18.03 -17.23 2.53
C LYS A 55 -16.74 -16.78 3.20
N LEU A 56 -15.81 -16.17 2.46
CA LEU A 56 -14.58 -15.66 3.04
C LEU A 56 -14.92 -14.57 4.10
N PRO A 57 -14.32 -14.59 5.31
CA PRO A 57 -14.60 -13.65 6.41
C PRO A 57 -13.98 -12.26 6.20
N LEU A 58 -14.68 -11.17 6.55
CA LEU A 58 -14.26 -9.80 6.23
C LEU A 58 -13.18 -9.28 7.20
N PRO A 59 -12.20 -8.50 6.72
CA PRO A 59 -11.30 -7.77 7.61
C PRO A 59 -12.03 -6.61 8.28
N GLU A 60 -11.61 -6.29 9.49
CA GLU A 60 -12.08 -5.14 10.25
C GLU A 60 -11.19 -3.93 9.99
N LYS A 61 -11.81 -2.73 9.97
CA LYS A 61 -11.08 -1.46 9.89
C LYS A 61 -10.03 -1.38 11.00
N GLY A 62 -8.80 -1.04 10.63
CA GLY A 62 -7.68 -0.86 11.56
C GLY A 62 -7.06 -2.15 12.11
N LYS A 63 -7.36 -3.32 11.55
CA LYS A 63 -6.69 -4.57 11.90
C LYS A 63 -5.78 -5.08 10.78
N THR A 64 -4.67 -5.69 11.18
CA THR A 64 -3.77 -6.45 10.32
C THR A 64 -3.93 -7.94 10.56
N TYR A 65 -3.76 -8.76 9.53
CA TYR A 65 -3.90 -10.22 9.60
C TYR A 65 -2.57 -10.87 9.20
N ASN A 66 -1.62 -10.84 10.14
CA ASN A 66 -0.23 -11.23 9.91
C ASN A 66 0.22 -12.41 10.79
N ASN A 67 -0.72 -13.13 11.41
CA ASN A 67 -0.49 -14.24 12.33
C ASN A 67 0.58 -13.91 13.39
N PRO A 68 0.34 -12.90 14.25
CA PRO A 68 1.35 -12.48 15.21
C PRO A 68 1.69 -13.63 16.16
N LYS A 69 2.98 -13.99 16.19
CA LYS A 69 3.55 -14.99 17.10
C LYS A 69 4.54 -14.31 18.03
N LYS A 70 4.73 -14.86 19.24
CA LYS A 70 5.89 -14.47 20.04
C LYS A 70 7.15 -14.89 19.28
N ARG A 71 8.21 -14.11 19.43
CA ARG A 71 9.49 -14.39 18.76
C ARG A 71 10.01 -15.81 19.02
N ASP A 72 9.83 -16.33 20.23
CA ASP A 72 10.24 -17.69 20.62
C ASP A 72 9.36 -18.79 20.02
N ASP A 73 8.15 -18.45 19.55
CA ASP A 73 7.27 -19.38 18.83
C ASP A 73 7.63 -19.44 17.33
N VAL A 74 8.52 -18.57 16.85
CA VAL A 74 9.01 -18.56 15.46
C VAL A 74 10.27 -19.40 15.37
N LYS A 75 10.26 -20.37 14.44
CA LYS A 75 11.38 -21.27 14.19
C LYS A 75 12.62 -20.47 13.75
N ASP A 76 13.77 -20.80 14.33
CA ASP A 76 15.08 -20.35 13.85
C ASP A 76 15.46 -21.03 12.51
N ASP A 77 16.41 -20.42 11.81
CA ASP A 77 16.98 -20.92 10.55
C ASP A 77 15.95 -21.09 9.42
N GLY A 78 14.94 -20.23 9.41
CA GLY A 78 13.91 -20.19 8.36
C GLY A 78 14.43 -19.63 7.04
N THR A 79 13.83 -20.06 5.94
CA THR A 79 14.04 -19.47 4.61
C THR A 79 12.71 -18.95 4.09
N VAL A 80 12.73 -17.82 3.38
CA VAL A 80 11.55 -17.24 2.74
C VAL A 80 11.86 -16.91 1.28
N THR A 81 11.02 -17.33 0.35
CA THR A 81 11.09 -17.01 -1.07
C THR A 81 9.83 -16.26 -1.50
N LEU A 82 10.00 -15.04 -1.98
CA LEU A 82 8.92 -14.14 -2.38
C LEU A 82 9.05 -13.80 -3.87
N ALA A 83 7.92 -13.49 -4.49
CA ALA A 83 7.92 -12.93 -5.84
C ALA A 83 8.23 -11.43 -5.83
N ILE A 84 8.86 -10.94 -6.90
CA ILE A 84 9.03 -9.51 -7.17
C ILE A 84 8.88 -9.26 -8.68
N ASN A 85 8.50 -8.05 -9.09
CA ASN A 85 8.40 -7.73 -10.52
C ASN A 85 9.75 -7.32 -11.13
N GLU A 86 10.65 -6.75 -10.33
CA GLU A 86 11.98 -6.29 -10.74
C GLU A 86 12.92 -6.25 -9.53
N VAL A 87 14.25 -6.28 -9.77
CA VAL A 87 15.28 -6.23 -8.73
C VAL A 87 16.15 -4.96 -8.82
N GLY A 88 16.21 -4.30 -9.97
CA GLY A 88 17.09 -3.17 -10.24
C GLY A 88 16.84 -2.56 -11.62
N PRO A 89 17.81 -1.85 -12.22
CA PRO A 89 19.23 -1.84 -11.87
C PRO A 89 19.61 -0.84 -10.77
N ASN A 90 18.82 0.21 -10.52
CA ASN A 90 19.21 1.26 -9.57
C ASN A 90 18.74 0.93 -8.15
N TRP A 91 19.69 0.66 -7.26
CA TRP A 91 19.44 0.34 -5.85
C TRP A 91 19.31 1.59 -4.97
N ASN A 92 19.16 2.81 -5.48
CA ASN A 92 18.87 3.98 -4.66
C ASN A 92 17.37 4.28 -4.63
N TYR A 93 16.65 3.78 -3.62
CA TYR A 93 15.19 4.00 -3.50
C TYR A 93 14.81 5.48 -3.41
N VAL A 94 15.66 6.34 -2.82
CA VAL A 94 15.35 7.78 -2.70
C VAL A 94 15.75 8.59 -3.93
N GLY A 95 16.45 7.98 -4.89
CA GLY A 95 16.71 8.55 -6.21
C GLY A 95 15.56 8.27 -7.18
N LEU A 96 15.37 9.15 -8.18
CA LEU A 96 14.25 9.06 -9.12
C LEU A 96 14.17 7.71 -9.84
N GLU A 97 15.29 7.17 -10.30
CA GLU A 97 15.33 5.93 -11.07
C GLU A 97 15.07 4.68 -10.22
N GLY A 98 15.44 4.70 -8.94
CA GLY A 98 15.23 3.58 -8.01
C GLY A 98 13.92 3.66 -7.22
N ASN A 99 13.13 4.72 -7.39
CA ASN A 99 11.89 4.94 -6.63
C ASN A 99 10.73 4.05 -7.10
N THR A 100 10.85 2.75 -6.83
CA THR A 100 9.80 1.77 -7.11
C THR A 100 9.38 1.06 -5.83
N THR A 101 8.14 0.58 -5.78
CA THR A 101 7.63 -0.21 -4.64
C THR A 101 8.50 -1.45 -4.38
N TYR A 102 9.03 -2.04 -5.45
CA TYR A 102 9.88 -3.23 -5.40
C TYR A 102 11.23 -2.92 -4.76
N MET A 103 11.88 -1.83 -5.20
CA MET A 103 13.13 -1.39 -4.60
C MET A 103 12.93 -0.98 -3.13
N ASN A 104 11.81 -0.35 -2.77
CA ASN A 104 11.48 -0.07 -1.37
C ASN A 104 11.45 -1.35 -0.50
N TRP A 105 10.86 -2.44 -1.00
CA TRP A 105 10.85 -3.73 -0.28
C TRP A 105 12.27 -4.26 -0.07
N LEU A 106 13.11 -4.23 -1.10
CA LEU A 106 14.50 -4.66 -1.02
C LEU A 106 15.31 -3.76 -0.06
N TRP A 107 15.18 -2.44 -0.17
CA TRP A 107 15.83 -1.46 0.71
C TRP A 107 15.45 -1.63 2.17
N SER A 108 14.18 -1.91 2.46
CA SER A 108 13.67 -2.06 3.82
C SER A 108 14.33 -3.18 4.63
N LEU A 109 15.01 -4.11 3.96
CA LEU A 109 15.74 -5.20 4.61
C LEU A 109 17.14 -4.78 5.09
N TYR A 110 17.82 -3.85 4.41
CA TYR A 110 19.24 -3.58 4.66
C TYR A 110 19.62 -2.12 4.85
N MET A 111 18.80 -1.15 4.44
CA MET A 111 19.04 0.29 4.61
C MET A 111 18.31 0.85 5.84
N PRO A 112 18.76 1.99 6.42
CA PRO A 112 18.09 2.63 7.57
C PRO A 112 16.80 3.36 7.16
N ILE A 113 15.76 2.58 6.89
CA ILE A 113 14.38 2.99 6.61
C ILE A 113 13.44 2.22 7.55
N GLY A 114 12.25 2.76 7.86
CA GLY A 114 11.36 2.17 8.87
C GLY A 114 11.78 2.53 10.29
N MET A 115 12.42 3.68 10.46
CA MET A 115 12.78 4.22 11.78
C MET A 115 11.55 4.69 12.55
N VAL A 116 10.42 4.89 11.87
CA VAL A 116 9.11 5.10 12.49
C VAL A 116 8.09 4.18 11.84
N VAL A 117 7.31 3.47 12.66
CA VAL A 117 6.23 2.59 12.19
C VAL A 117 4.87 3.19 12.53
N THR A 118 3.88 2.99 11.66
CA THR A 118 2.50 3.39 11.91
C THR A 118 1.60 2.19 12.19
N ASP A 119 0.52 2.41 12.93
CA ASP A 119 -0.58 1.46 12.97
C ASP A 119 -1.31 1.36 11.62
N ALA A 120 -2.19 0.37 11.51
CA ALA A 120 -2.94 0.07 10.28
C ALA A 120 -3.87 1.20 9.82
N THR A 121 -4.14 2.21 10.66
CA THR A 121 -5.04 3.33 10.35
C THR A 121 -4.29 4.62 10.04
N GLY A 122 -2.99 4.70 10.29
CA GLY A 122 -2.26 5.97 10.24
C GLY A 122 -2.48 6.86 11.47
N SER A 123 -3.16 6.37 12.52
CA SER A 123 -3.55 7.19 13.67
C SER A 123 -2.45 7.35 14.71
N LYS A 124 -1.48 6.44 14.69
CA LYS A 124 -0.39 6.40 15.66
C LYS A 124 0.92 6.03 15.00
N TYR A 125 1.92 6.88 15.21
CA TYR A 125 3.31 6.67 14.84
C TYR A 125 4.13 6.27 16.06
N THR A 126 5.02 5.30 15.90
CA THR A 126 5.89 4.78 16.95
C THR A 126 7.31 4.69 16.43
N ALA A 127 8.22 5.39 17.09
CA ALA A 127 9.65 5.30 16.80
C ALA A 127 10.15 3.86 17.00
N ASN A 128 10.95 3.36 16.06
CA ASN A 128 11.64 2.09 16.20
C ASN A 128 12.81 2.27 17.19
N PRO A 129 12.76 1.63 18.37
CA PRO A 129 13.75 1.83 19.43
C PRO A 129 15.16 1.36 19.07
N ASP A 130 15.31 0.50 18.05
CA ASP A 130 16.62 0.12 17.54
C ASP A 130 17.34 1.34 16.93
N TYR A 131 16.60 2.30 16.39
CA TYR A 131 17.16 3.49 15.76
C TYR A 131 16.98 4.77 16.57
N ILE A 132 15.79 4.98 17.15
CA ILE A 132 15.36 6.24 17.76
C ILE A 132 14.91 5.97 19.21
N LYS A 133 15.64 6.56 20.18
CA LYS A 133 15.31 6.51 21.61
C LYS A 133 14.12 7.40 21.97
N SER A 134 14.03 8.58 21.36
CA SER A 134 12.89 9.48 21.54
C SER A 134 12.69 10.36 20.33
N LEU A 135 11.42 10.64 20.04
CA LEU A 135 10.98 11.51 18.95
C LEU A 135 9.90 12.45 19.50
N SER A 136 10.00 13.74 19.17
CA SER A 136 9.03 14.74 19.59
C SER A 136 8.94 15.89 18.60
N SER A 137 7.81 16.58 18.59
CA SER A 137 7.59 17.84 17.88
C SER A 137 7.02 18.86 18.88
N ASP A 138 7.53 20.09 18.84
CA ASP A 138 7.05 21.22 19.64
C ASP A 138 6.84 22.45 18.76
N GLU A 139 5.80 23.23 19.04
CA GLU A 139 5.47 24.46 18.31
C GLU A 139 5.45 25.70 19.22
N SER A 140 5.88 25.56 20.47
CA SER A 140 5.82 26.63 21.48
C SER A 140 6.70 27.85 21.12
N SER A 141 7.71 27.64 20.27
CA SER A 141 8.61 28.69 19.76
C SER A 141 8.02 29.53 18.63
N GLY A 142 6.82 29.19 18.12
CA GLY A 142 6.20 29.81 16.95
C GLY A 142 6.61 29.17 15.62
N LYS A 143 7.52 28.19 15.63
CA LYS A 143 7.81 27.27 14.52
C LYS A 143 7.72 25.83 15.03
N GLN A 144 7.40 24.90 14.14
CA GLN A 144 7.51 23.47 14.44
C GLN A 144 8.98 23.09 14.54
N VAL A 145 9.35 22.51 15.69
CA VAL A 145 10.69 22.02 16.02
C VAL A 145 10.58 20.53 16.34
N ILE A 146 11.23 19.71 15.52
CA ILE A 146 11.26 18.25 15.67
C ILE A 146 12.60 17.86 16.30
N THR A 147 12.57 17.09 17.38
CA THR A 147 13.77 16.58 18.05
C THR A 147 13.81 15.06 17.95
N VAL A 148 14.90 14.54 17.39
CA VAL A 148 15.19 13.10 17.27
C VAL A 148 16.40 12.78 18.14
N VAL A 149 16.28 11.79 19.03
CA VAL A 149 17.40 11.23 19.78
C VAL A 149 17.66 9.82 19.28
N TYR A 150 18.78 9.61 18.61
CA TYR A 150 19.18 8.32 18.06
C TYR A 150 19.72 7.37 19.14
N ALA A 151 19.60 6.08 18.88
CA ALA A 151 20.17 5.05 19.74
C ALA A 151 21.71 5.04 19.67
N ASP A 152 22.37 4.73 20.79
CA ASP A 152 23.83 4.85 20.88
C ASP A 152 24.53 3.83 19.98
N GLN A 153 23.95 2.63 19.89
CA GLN A 153 24.45 1.55 19.05
C GLN A 153 24.16 1.73 17.55
N ALA A 154 23.30 2.68 17.16
CA ALA A 154 22.88 2.83 15.77
C ALA A 154 24.03 3.33 14.89
N LYS A 155 24.43 2.50 13.92
CA LYS A 155 25.57 2.71 13.02
C LYS A 155 25.28 2.16 11.64
N PHE A 156 25.90 2.75 10.63
CA PHE A 156 26.02 2.13 9.31
C PHE A 156 26.98 0.95 9.37
N ASN A 157 26.92 0.08 8.36
CA ASN A 157 27.71 -1.13 8.29
C ASN A 157 29.21 -0.83 8.18
N ASP A 158 29.63 0.30 7.61
CA ASP A 158 31.03 0.74 7.59
C ASP A 158 31.54 1.21 8.98
N GLY A 159 30.66 1.39 9.95
CA GLY A 159 30.95 1.87 11.31
C GLY A 159 30.63 3.35 11.54
N THR A 160 30.25 4.09 10.49
CA THR A 160 29.80 5.48 10.58
C THR A 160 28.59 5.58 11.51
N ASP A 161 28.56 6.59 12.38
CA ASP A 161 27.46 6.77 13.32
C ASP A 161 26.18 7.23 12.61
N ILE A 162 25.04 6.64 12.99
CA ILE A 162 23.73 7.25 12.71
C ILE A 162 23.52 8.34 13.75
N ASP A 163 23.61 9.59 13.31
CA ASP A 163 23.59 10.79 14.12
C ASP A 163 22.93 11.96 13.37
N TRP A 164 22.99 13.18 13.91
CA TRP A 164 22.35 14.35 13.27
C TRP A 164 22.84 14.62 11.83
N LYS A 165 24.07 14.24 11.46
CA LYS A 165 24.59 14.43 10.11
C LYS A 165 23.96 13.47 9.12
N ALA A 166 23.55 12.27 9.56
CA ALA A 166 22.84 11.33 8.70
C ALA A 166 21.46 11.87 8.30
N LEU A 167 20.78 12.56 9.22
CA LEU A 167 19.54 13.28 8.94
C LEU A 167 19.76 14.55 8.12
N GLU A 168 20.83 15.31 8.42
CA GLU A 168 21.21 16.47 7.62
C GLU A 168 21.51 16.08 6.16
N THR A 169 22.15 14.93 5.96
CA THR A 169 22.43 14.38 4.63
C THR A 169 21.14 14.04 3.89
N ALA A 170 20.20 13.35 4.56
CA ALA A 170 18.87 13.12 4.00
C ALA A 170 18.18 14.44 3.60
N TRP A 171 18.20 15.45 4.46
CA TRP A 171 17.62 16.75 4.13
C TRP A 171 18.29 17.44 2.94
N LYS A 172 19.62 17.48 2.90
CA LYS A 172 20.38 18.12 1.80
C LYS A 172 20.12 17.45 0.45
N CYS A 173 20.04 16.12 0.42
CA CYS A 173 19.76 15.37 -0.81
C CYS A 173 18.30 15.47 -1.24
N LEU A 174 17.34 15.46 -0.30
CA LEU A 174 15.92 15.27 -0.59
C LEU A 174 15.07 16.55 -0.61
N SER A 175 15.61 17.68 -0.16
CA SER A 175 14.85 18.95 -0.08
C SER A 175 14.63 19.68 -1.40
N GLY A 176 15.34 19.29 -2.47
CA GLY A 176 15.33 20.02 -3.74
C GLY A 176 16.03 21.37 -3.69
N GLN A 177 16.78 21.68 -2.62
CA GLN A 177 17.59 22.91 -2.55
C GLN A 177 18.73 22.93 -3.58
N SER A 178 19.26 21.75 -3.93
CA SER A 178 20.11 21.55 -5.08
C SER A 178 19.37 20.76 -6.14
N SER A 179 19.40 21.23 -7.39
CA SER A 179 18.89 20.49 -8.55
C SER A 179 19.79 19.35 -9.00
N ASP A 180 20.97 19.21 -8.40
CA ASP A 180 21.94 18.18 -8.77
C ASP A 180 21.51 16.78 -8.28
N TYR A 181 20.73 16.70 -7.20
CA TYR A 181 20.15 15.45 -6.72
C TYR A 181 18.83 15.16 -7.45
N VAL A 182 18.77 14.05 -8.18
CA VAL A 182 17.59 13.68 -8.97
C VAL A 182 16.65 12.81 -8.12
N VAL A 183 15.63 13.45 -7.53
CA VAL A 183 14.69 12.83 -6.58
C VAL A 183 13.27 12.72 -7.17
N PRO A 184 12.46 11.73 -6.72
CA PRO A 184 11.07 11.59 -7.17
C PRO A 184 10.12 12.65 -6.58
N GLY A 185 10.50 13.26 -5.46
CA GLY A 185 9.72 14.26 -4.76
C GLY A 185 10.50 14.86 -3.59
N THR A 186 10.07 16.03 -3.14
CA THR A 186 10.74 16.81 -2.08
C THR A 186 9.83 17.07 -0.89
N ASP A 187 8.62 16.47 -0.89
CA ASP A 187 7.52 16.82 -0.01
C ASP A 187 7.94 16.79 1.46
N GLY A 188 7.80 17.94 2.13
CA GLY A 188 8.12 18.11 3.54
C GLY A 188 9.59 18.44 3.80
N TYR A 189 10.54 17.80 3.11
CA TYR A 189 11.95 18.18 3.19
C TYR A 189 12.21 19.59 2.64
N ASP A 190 11.46 20.00 1.62
CA ASP A 190 11.44 21.35 1.05
C ASP A 190 10.99 22.43 2.07
N LYS A 191 10.30 22.02 3.13
CA LYS A 191 9.80 22.90 4.22
C LYS A 191 10.75 22.97 5.40
N ILE A 192 11.82 22.19 5.44
CA ILE A 192 12.81 22.25 6.52
C ILE A 192 13.67 23.52 6.38
N GLU A 193 13.76 24.29 7.46
CA GLU A 193 14.63 25.46 7.57
C GLU A 193 16.07 25.08 7.88
N THR A 194 16.27 24.28 8.92
CA THR A 194 17.59 23.83 9.38
C THR A 194 17.51 22.43 9.98
N VAL A 195 18.56 21.64 9.78
CA VAL A 195 18.88 20.47 10.60
C VAL A 195 20.19 20.74 11.33
N THR A 196 20.18 20.71 12.66
CA THR A 196 21.36 21.00 13.48
C THR A 196 21.56 19.94 14.56
N GLN A 197 22.80 19.88 15.07
CA GLN A 197 23.09 19.14 16.29
C GLN A 197 22.33 19.74 17.48
N GLY A 198 21.74 18.88 18.31
CA GLY A 198 21.26 19.23 19.65
C GLY A 198 22.36 19.11 20.70
N ASP A 199 21.99 18.66 21.90
CA ASP A 199 22.91 18.55 23.04
C ASP A 199 24.09 17.60 22.80
N THR A 200 23.89 16.59 21.94
CA THR A 200 24.92 15.61 21.54
C THR A 200 24.85 15.34 20.03
N ALA A 201 25.87 14.69 19.47
CA ALA A 201 25.82 14.24 18.08
C ALA A 201 24.61 13.31 17.80
N LYS A 202 24.18 12.51 18.79
CA LYS A 202 23.02 11.61 18.67
C LYS A 202 21.68 12.36 18.77
N THR A 203 21.68 13.67 18.93
CA THR A 203 20.47 14.49 18.96
C THR A 203 20.43 15.36 17.71
N ALA A 204 19.41 15.16 16.87
CA ALA A 204 19.12 16.01 15.73
C ALA A 204 17.93 16.91 16.03
N VAL A 205 18.03 18.19 15.65
CA VAL A 205 16.97 19.18 15.79
C VAL A 205 16.63 19.72 14.40
N ILE A 206 15.40 19.51 13.97
CA ILE A 206 14.84 20.05 12.73
C ILE A 206 13.99 21.27 13.09
N THR A 207 14.26 22.42 12.47
CA THR A 207 13.35 23.57 12.52
C THR A 207 12.65 23.70 11.17
N MET A 208 11.33 23.83 11.18
CA MET A 208 10.52 23.93 9.97
C MET A 208 10.23 25.39 9.59
N ARG A 209 10.26 25.71 8.29
CA ARG A 209 9.71 26.97 7.74
C ARG A 209 8.19 26.97 7.78
N GLU A 210 7.59 25.82 7.45
CA GLU A 210 6.16 25.56 7.45
C GLU A 210 5.92 24.22 8.16
N PRO A 211 4.90 24.10 9.03
CA PRO A 211 4.63 22.86 9.73
C PRO A 211 4.25 21.72 8.75
N VAL A 212 4.68 20.51 9.07
CA VAL A 212 4.41 19.28 8.32
C VAL A 212 3.76 18.26 9.25
N TYR A 213 2.69 17.60 8.78
CA TYR A 213 2.03 16.50 9.49
C TYR A 213 1.70 15.35 8.53
N PRO A 214 1.96 14.10 8.92
CA PRO A 214 2.73 13.68 10.09
C PRO A 214 4.21 14.06 9.94
N TYR A 215 4.83 14.63 10.98
CA TYR A 215 6.24 15.02 10.93
C TYR A 215 7.17 13.80 10.99
N GLU A 216 6.65 12.67 11.46
CA GLU A 216 7.33 11.39 11.54
C GLU A 216 7.82 10.89 10.18
N ALA A 217 7.14 11.26 9.09
CA ALA A 217 7.57 10.92 7.73
C ALA A 217 8.95 11.52 7.37
N LEU A 218 9.32 12.65 7.98
CA LEU A 218 10.62 13.31 7.76
C LEU A 218 11.79 12.60 8.44
N VAL A 219 11.51 11.68 9.37
CA VAL A 219 12.51 11.01 10.21
C VAL A 219 12.43 9.48 10.12
N ASP A 220 11.64 8.96 9.19
CA ASP A 220 11.52 7.52 8.89
C ASP A 220 12.82 6.92 8.32
N ARG A 221 13.72 7.77 7.81
CA ARG A 221 15.00 7.36 7.24
C ARG A 221 16.10 8.39 7.45
N VAL A 222 17.34 7.93 7.33
CA VAL A 222 18.54 8.76 7.24
C VAL A 222 19.41 8.29 6.08
N LEU A 223 20.35 9.12 5.62
CA LEU A 223 21.29 8.75 4.56
C LEU A 223 22.73 8.77 5.09
N HIS A 224 23.58 7.90 4.54
CA HIS A 224 25.01 7.91 4.84
C HIS A 224 25.63 9.22 4.30
N PRO A 225 26.59 9.87 4.99
CA PRO A 225 27.22 11.12 4.53
C PRO A 225 27.77 11.09 3.10
N ASP A 226 28.18 9.93 2.59
CA ASP A 226 28.67 9.80 1.22
C ASP A 226 27.60 10.05 0.16
N PHE A 227 26.30 10.04 0.52
CA PHE A 227 25.22 10.49 -0.39
C PHE A 227 25.31 11.98 -0.72
N LEU A 228 26.12 12.78 0.00
CA LEU A 228 26.39 14.16 -0.38
C LEU A 228 27.19 14.25 -1.69
N ASP A 229 27.93 13.20 -2.06
CA ASP A 229 28.52 13.09 -3.39
C ASP A 229 27.41 12.80 -4.42
N VAL A 230 27.25 13.74 -5.37
CA VAL A 230 26.15 13.70 -6.36
C VAL A 230 26.23 12.47 -7.26
N ASP A 231 27.44 12.05 -7.64
CA ASP A 231 27.65 10.87 -8.47
C ASP A 231 27.25 9.60 -7.71
N THR A 232 27.62 9.51 -6.44
CA THR A 232 27.18 8.45 -5.51
C THR A 232 25.66 8.42 -5.41
N PHE A 233 25.00 9.57 -5.21
CA PHE A 233 23.54 9.64 -5.10
C PHE A 233 22.83 9.22 -6.40
N ASN A 234 23.19 9.84 -7.53
CA ASN A 234 22.45 9.66 -8.79
C ASN A 234 22.76 8.33 -9.48
N SER A 235 24.00 7.85 -9.39
CA SER A 235 24.48 6.74 -10.22
C SER A 235 25.27 5.67 -9.47
N GLY A 236 25.76 5.95 -8.26
CA GLY A 236 26.58 5.01 -7.48
C GLY A 236 25.87 3.68 -7.21
N PHE A 237 24.55 3.71 -7.08
CA PHE A 237 23.73 2.54 -6.79
C PHE A 237 23.30 1.73 -8.04
N LEU A 238 23.74 2.11 -9.24
CA LEU A 238 23.47 1.33 -10.45
C LEU A 238 24.20 -0.02 -10.39
N ASN A 239 23.43 -1.10 -10.33
CA ASN A 239 23.94 -2.46 -10.13
C ASN A 239 24.91 -2.57 -8.94
N ASN A 240 24.68 -1.76 -7.90
CA ASN A 240 25.47 -1.79 -6.68
C ASN A 240 24.61 -1.42 -5.47
N PRO A 241 24.25 -2.37 -4.60
CA PRO A 241 23.45 -2.08 -3.41
C PRO A 241 24.18 -1.27 -2.33
N HIS A 242 25.51 -1.10 -2.41
CA HIS A 242 26.31 -0.42 -1.38
C HIS A 242 26.00 -0.89 0.04
N VAL A 243 26.19 -2.19 0.29
CA VAL A 243 25.87 -2.83 1.58
C VAL A 243 26.60 -2.20 2.77
N GLU A 244 27.73 -1.52 2.53
CA GLU A 244 28.49 -0.74 3.51
C GLU A 244 27.71 0.47 4.06
N TYR A 245 26.78 1.05 3.28
CA TYR A 245 25.88 2.12 3.71
C TYR A 245 24.57 1.60 4.29
N GLY A 246 24.42 0.28 4.42
CA GLY A 246 23.29 -0.36 5.08
C GLY A 246 23.36 -0.21 6.60
N ALA A 247 22.22 -0.39 7.26
CA ALA A 247 22.10 -0.43 8.72
C ALA A 247 20.93 -1.30 9.19
N GLY A 248 20.37 -2.13 8.31
CA GLY A 248 19.22 -2.98 8.58
C GLY A 248 19.56 -4.38 9.12
N PRO A 249 18.53 -5.17 9.46
CA PRO A 249 18.68 -6.53 10.01
C PRO A 249 19.25 -7.55 9.02
N TYR A 250 19.16 -7.29 7.70
CA TYR A 250 19.73 -8.12 6.64
C TYR A 250 20.78 -7.35 5.83
N ILE A 251 21.55 -8.07 5.02
CA ILE A 251 22.41 -7.53 3.96
C ILE A 251 22.13 -8.27 2.66
N VAL A 252 22.33 -7.59 1.52
CA VAL A 252 22.32 -8.24 0.21
C VAL A 252 23.47 -9.25 0.16
N ASP A 253 23.16 -10.51 -0.12
CA ASP A 253 24.11 -11.60 -0.29
C ASP A 253 24.52 -11.75 -1.76
N SER A 254 23.53 -11.76 -2.66
CA SER A 254 23.72 -11.77 -4.10
C SER A 254 22.50 -11.20 -4.81
N PHE A 255 22.68 -10.70 -6.03
CA PHE A 255 21.57 -10.30 -6.89
C PHE A 255 21.96 -10.39 -8.37
N ASP A 256 20.94 -10.53 -9.21
CA ASP A 256 20.96 -10.34 -10.66
C ASP A 256 19.58 -9.81 -11.10
N ASP A 257 19.33 -9.72 -12.40
CA ASP A 257 18.04 -9.23 -12.92
C ASP A 257 16.84 -10.13 -12.56
N THR A 258 17.10 -11.36 -12.10
CA THR A 258 16.10 -12.39 -11.84
C THR A 258 15.95 -12.75 -10.37
N HIS A 259 16.94 -12.48 -9.53
CA HIS A 259 16.91 -12.80 -8.10
C HIS A 259 17.62 -11.75 -7.24
N ALA A 260 17.14 -11.56 -6.02
CA ALA A 260 17.89 -10.91 -4.93
C ALA A 260 17.82 -11.78 -3.68
N THR A 261 18.97 -12.15 -3.12
CA THR A 261 19.06 -12.94 -1.90
C THR A 261 19.69 -12.12 -0.79
N PHE A 262 19.12 -12.23 0.41
CA PHE A 262 19.52 -11.54 1.62
C PHE A 262 19.88 -12.55 2.70
N LYS A 263 20.88 -12.21 3.52
CA LYS A 263 21.28 -12.95 4.71
C LYS A 263 21.34 -12.05 5.93
N PRO A 264 21.25 -12.59 7.17
CA PRO A 264 21.37 -11.79 8.38
C PRO A 264 22.59 -10.87 8.39
N ASN A 265 22.40 -9.63 8.80
CA ASN A 265 23.48 -8.66 8.95
C ASN A 265 24.25 -8.94 10.27
N PRO A 266 25.54 -9.34 10.22
CA PRO A 266 26.31 -9.57 11.44
C PRO A 266 26.60 -8.29 12.25
N LYS A 267 26.36 -7.11 11.68
CA LYS A 267 26.56 -5.80 12.32
C LYS A 267 25.27 -5.21 12.90
N TRP A 268 24.13 -5.87 12.71
CA TRP A 268 22.86 -5.45 13.29
C TRP A 268 22.88 -5.58 14.81
N TRP A 269 22.48 -4.52 15.51
CA TRP A 269 22.53 -4.45 16.98
C TRP A 269 21.21 -4.82 17.65
N GLY A 270 20.10 -4.80 16.90
CA GLY A 270 18.80 -5.21 17.40
C GLY A 270 18.68 -6.74 17.45
N ASP A 271 17.44 -7.22 17.56
CA ASP A 271 17.19 -8.66 17.53
C ASP A 271 17.66 -9.28 16.21
N ALA A 272 18.51 -10.32 16.30
CA ALA A 272 18.99 -11.04 15.13
C ALA A 272 17.82 -11.60 14.30
N PRO A 273 17.87 -11.61 12.97
CA PRO A 273 16.79 -12.21 12.20
C PRO A 273 16.63 -13.72 12.46
N LYS A 274 15.39 -14.20 12.50
CA LYS A 274 15.07 -15.65 12.64
C LYS A 274 15.26 -16.41 11.33
N SER A 275 15.04 -15.76 10.19
CA SER A 275 15.28 -16.35 8.88
C SER A 275 16.72 -16.13 8.44
N THR A 276 17.40 -17.19 8.02
CA THR A 276 18.77 -17.18 7.51
C THR A 276 18.87 -16.75 6.05
N THR A 277 17.76 -16.83 5.31
CA THR A 277 17.71 -16.41 3.91
C THR A 277 16.35 -15.83 3.54
N ILE A 278 16.36 -14.67 2.89
CA ILE A 278 15.20 -14.13 2.16
C ILE A 278 15.59 -14.03 0.70
N THR A 279 14.80 -14.62 -0.19
CA THR A 279 15.00 -14.57 -1.63
C THR A 279 13.81 -13.90 -2.29
N TYR A 280 14.06 -12.91 -3.12
CA TYR A 280 13.08 -12.38 -4.07
C TYR A 280 13.39 -12.95 -5.45
N LYS A 281 12.38 -13.49 -6.13
CA LYS A 281 12.47 -14.04 -7.48
C LYS A 281 11.61 -13.22 -8.43
N GLN A 282 12.23 -12.70 -9.48
CA GLN A 282 11.54 -11.95 -10.52
C GLN A 282 10.54 -12.85 -11.23
N MET A 283 9.29 -12.42 -11.30
CA MET A 283 8.26 -13.12 -12.05
C MET A 283 7.08 -12.21 -12.39
N GLU A 284 6.48 -12.47 -13.55
CA GLU A 284 5.22 -11.85 -13.94
C GLU A 284 4.05 -12.30 -13.06
N ALA A 285 3.06 -11.43 -12.87
CA ALA A 285 1.93 -11.66 -11.98
C ALA A 285 1.24 -13.00 -12.22
N GLN A 286 1.04 -13.41 -13.49
CA GLN A 286 0.38 -14.68 -13.81
C GLN A 286 1.24 -15.92 -13.47
N ALA A 287 2.57 -15.80 -13.51
CA ALA A 287 3.48 -16.90 -13.18
C ALA A 287 3.52 -17.20 -11.68
N THR A 288 3.29 -16.17 -10.84
CA THR A 288 3.27 -16.30 -9.37
C THR A 288 2.28 -17.37 -8.88
N PHE A 289 1.12 -17.51 -9.53
CA PHE A 289 0.10 -18.50 -9.17
C PHE A 289 0.63 -19.93 -9.25
N ASN A 290 1.32 -20.27 -10.35
CA ASN A 290 1.87 -21.60 -10.55
C ASN A 290 3.10 -21.82 -9.68
N ALA A 291 3.95 -20.80 -9.52
CA ALA A 291 5.09 -20.85 -8.62
C ALA A 291 4.65 -21.16 -7.17
N PHE A 292 3.61 -20.49 -6.68
CA PHE A 292 3.07 -20.74 -5.34
C PHE A 292 2.48 -22.16 -5.22
N LYS A 293 1.69 -22.60 -6.21
CA LYS A 293 1.15 -23.98 -6.26
C LYS A 293 2.22 -25.06 -6.23
N ASN A 294 3.37 -24.78 -6.85
CA ASN A 294 4.51 -25.70 -6.90
C ASN A 294 5.44 -25.59 -5.69
N GLY A 295 5.17 -24.67 -4.74
CA GLY A 295 6.03 -24.41 -3.58
C GLY A 295 7.34 -23.69 -3.92
N GLU A 296 7.42 -23.00 -5.07
CA GLU A 296 8.59 -22.19 -5.45
C GLU A 296 8.62 -20.82 -4.76
N ILE A 297 7.48 -20.34 -4.27
CA ILE A 297 7.35 -19.11 -3.47
C ILE A 297 6.41 -19.36 -2.30
N ASP A 298 6.63 -18.65 -1.19
CA ASP A 298 5.89 -18.83 0.08
C ASP A 298 4.66 -17.93 0.19
N SER A 299 4.51 -16.96 -0.70
CA SER A 299 3.36 -16.05 -0.71
C SER A 299 3.07 -15.53 -2.12
N VAL A 300 1.78 -15.32 -2.39
CA VAL A 300 1.26 -14.75 -3.63
C VAL A 300 0.01 -13.93 -3.33
N GLY A 301 -0.21 -12.90 -4.13
CA GLY A 301 -1.32 -11.96 -3.98
C GLY A 301 -0.76 -10.55 -3.98
N THR A 302 -0.98 -9.82 -5.07
CA THR A 302 -0.66 -8.39 -5.08
C THR A 302 -1.76 -7.64 -4.33
N GLY A 303 -1.48 -6.48 -3.75
CA GLY A 303 -2.45 -5.65 -2.99
C GLY A 303 -3.67 -5.14 -3.79
N LEU A 304 -3.88 -5.65 -5.02
CA LEU A 304 -4.97 -5.36 -5.95
C LEU A 304 -5.80 -6.62 -6.30
N SER A 305 -5.50 -7.78 -5.68
CA SER A 305 -5.85 -9.12 -6.17
C SER A 305 -6.93 -9.86 -5.38
N GLY A 306 -8.03 -9.18 -5.05
CA GLY A 306 -9.17 -9.79 -4.34
C GLY A 306 -10.27 -10.35 -5.22
N THR A 307 -10.08 -10.45 -6.54
CA THR A 307 -11.17 -10.83 -7.47
C THR A 307 -11.50 -12.33 -7.39
N ALA A 308 -12.75 -12.69 -7.73
CA ALA A 308 -13.16 -14.09 -7.80
C ALA A 308 -12.29 -14.90 -8.77
N GLU A 309 -11.94 -14.31 -9.93
CA GLU A 309 -11.06 -14.92 -10.93
C GLU A 309 -9.71 -15.31 -10.32
N MET A 310 -9.06 -14.40 -9.58
CA MET A 310 -7.77 -14.66 -8.96
C MET A 310 -7.87 -15.68 -7.82
N LEU A 311 -8.80 -15.47 -6.86
CA LEU A 311 -8.94 -16.35 -5.71
C LEU A 311 -9.32 -17.79 -6.09
N SER A 312 -10.06 -17.97 -7.19
CA SER A 312 -10.42 -19.31 -7.70
C SER A 312 -9.20 -20.17 -8.05
N ASN A 313 -8.02 -19.57 -8.28
CA ASN A 313 -6.80 -20.33 -8.54
C ASN A 313 -6.36 -21.18 -7.35
N PHE A 314 -6.74 -20.83 -6.13
CA PHE A 314 -6.22 -21.46 -4.90
C PHE A 314 -7.26 -22.30 -4.15
N ASN A 315 -8.51 -22.35 -4.60
CA ASN A 315 -9.62 -22.94 -3.86
C ASN A 315 -9.52 -24.47 -3.62
N SER A 316 -8.58 -25.14 -4.27
CA SER A 316 -8.30 -26.57 -4.10
C SER A 316 -7.04 -26.85 -3.27
N MET A 317 -6.33 -25.81 -2.82
CA MET A 317 -5.09 -25.97 -2.04
C MET A 317 -5.43 -26.12 -0.56
N GLU A 318 -5.34 -27.35 -0.05
CA GLU A 318 -5.63 -27.67 1.37
C GLU A 318 -4.60 -27.05 2.34
N ASP A 319 -3.36 -26.87 1.89
CA ASP A 319 -2.25 -26.35 2.70
C ASP A 319 -2.00 -24.83 2.51
N ALA A 320 -2.93 -24.11 1.89
CA ALA A 320 -2.83 -22.67 1.67
C ALA A 320 -3.84 -21.87 2.51
N GLN A 321 -3.45 -20.63 2.84
CA GLN A 321 -4.29 -19.68 3.55
C GLN A 321 -4.51 -18.43 2.68
N ILE A 322 -5.74 -17.93 2.68
CA ILE A 322 -6.09 -16.61 2.15
C ILE A 322 -6.13 -15.64 3.33
N ARG A 323 -5.37 -14.55 3.23
CA ARG A 323 -5.39 -13.46 4.20
C ARG A 323 -5.96 -12.22 3.53
N ARG A 324 -7.03 -11.67 4.10
CA ARG A 324 -7.68 -10.48 3.53
C ARG A 324 -7.40 -9.25 4.37
N GLY A 325 -7.17 -8.11 3.71
CA GLY A 325 -6.85 -6.85 4.35
C GLY A 325 -7.24 -5.68 3.47
N LEU A 326 -7.28 -4.49 4.06
CA LEU A 326 -7.64 -3.27 3.35
C LEU A 326 -6.41 -2.75 2.58
N SER A 327 -6.59 -2.42 1.31
CA SER A 327 -5.49 -1.98 0.45
C SER A 327 -5.01 -0.59 0.83
N THR A 328 -3.69 -0.38 0.79
CA THR A 328 -3.04 0.93 0.95
C THR A 328 -3.16 1.81 -0.30
N SER A 329 -3.72 1.28 -1.40
CA SER A 329 -3.92 2.01 -2.66
C SER A 329 -5.32 2.60 -2.76
N ILE A 330 -5.43 3.80 -3.33
CA ILE A 330 -6.69 4.42 -3.74
C ILE A 330 -6.78 4.36 -5.27
N ALA A 331 -7.88 3.82 -5.80
CA ALA A 331 -8.14 3.85 -7.24
C ALA A 331 -8.85 5.16 -7.61
N VAL A 332 -8.28 5.92 -8.55
CA VAL A 332 -8.83 7.19 -9.03
C VAL A 332 -9.02 7.17 -10.55
N ILE A 333 -9.97 7.98 -11.05
CA ILE A 333 -10.06 8.32 -12.46
C ILE A 333 -9.39 9.68 -12.65
N GLU A 334 -8.24 9.70 -13.33
CA GLU A 334 -7.53 10.93 -13.64
C GLU A 334 -8.08 11.58 -14.91
N ILE A 335 -8.55 12.83 -14.80
CA ILE A 335 -9.16 13.55 -15.92
C ILE A 335 -8.16 14.58 -16.45
N ASN A 336 -7.75 14.43 -17.71
CA ASN A 336 -6.90 15.41 -18.38
C ASN A 336 -7.70 16.67 -18.76
N SER A 337 -7.67 17.68 -17.89
CA SER A 337 -8.40 18.95 -18.04
C SER A 337 -7.90 19.85 -19.18
N THR A 338 -6.88 19.44 -19.93
CA THR A 338 -6.28 20.25 -21.01
C THR A 338 -6.67 19.76 -22.42
N ARG A 339 -7.46 18.69 -22.53
CA ARG A 339 -7.73 18.01 -23.80
C ARG A 339 -9.19 18.09 -24.23
N GLY A 340 -9.43 18.54 -25.46
CA GLY A 340 -10.73 18.43 -26.13
C GLY A 340 -11.89 18.96 -25.27
N ALA A 341 -12.96 18.16 -25.17
CA ALA A 341 -14.15 18.49 -24.37
C ALA A 341 -13.88 18.59 -22.87
N LEU A 342 -12.84 17.91 -22.36
CA LEU A 342 -12.48 17.91 -20.94
C LEU A 342 -11.90 19.25 -20.46
N GLN A 343 -11.62 20.20 -21.37
CA GLN A 343 -11.29 21.58 -21.01
C GLN A 343 -12.49 22.30 -20.37
N ASP A 344 -13.71 21.98 -20.79
CA ASP A 344 -14.92 22.53 -20.17
C ASP A 344 -15.20 21.81 -18.83
N ILE A 345 -15.24 22.59 -17.75
CA ILE A 345 -15.54 22.08 -16.41
C ILE A 345 -16.94 21.43 -16.34
N ALA A 346 -17.89 21.87 -17.17
CA ALA A 346 -19.22 21.30 -17.23
C ALA A 346 -19.18 19.84 -17.73
N VAL A 347 -18.33 19.52 -18.70
CA VAL A 347 -18.15 18.14 -19.20
C VAL A 347 -17.54 17.27 -18.11
N ARG A 348 -16.50 17.74 -17.42
CA ARG A 348 -15.88 17.00 -16.31
C ARG A 348 -16.88 16.74 -15.18
N LYS A 349 -17.63 17.77 -14.79
CA LYS A 349 -18.65 17.68 -13.74
C LYS A 349 -19.78 16.73 -14.13
N ALA A 350 -20.30 16.82 -15.36
CA ALA A 350 -21.34 15.94 -15.85
C ALA A 350 -20.87 14.47 -15.89
N PHE A 351 -19.62 14.22 -16.29
CA PHE A 351 -19.04 12.89 -16.23
C PHE A 351 -18.98 12.34 -14.79
N CYS A 352 -18.51 13.12 -13.82
CA CYS A 352 -18.51 12.72 -12.41
C CYS A 352 -19.92 12.46 -11.85
N GLN A 353 -20.93 13.22 -12.30
CA GLN A 353 -22.32 13.00 -11.93
C GLN A 353 -22.88 11.70 -12.54
N ALA A 354 -22.54 11.42 -13.80
CA ALA A 354 -23.01 10.25 -14.54
C ALA A 354 -22.41 8.94 -14.02
N VAL A 355 -21.10 8.91 -13.74
CA VAL A 355 -20.41 7.71 -13.27
C VAL A 355 -20.75 7.44 -11.81
N ASP A 356 -21.20 6.22 -11.52
CA ASP A 356 -21.52 5.77 -10.17
C ASP A 356 -20.39 4.90 -9.57
N PRO A 357 -19.63 5.41 -8.58
CA PRO A 357 -18.55 4.63 -7.98
C PRO A 357 -19.05 3.37 -7.26
N ALA A 358 -20.27 3.36 -6.72
CA ALA A 358 -20.83 2.18 -6.04
C ALA A 358 -21.03 1.02 -7.02
N THR A 359 -21.53 1.30 -8.22
CA THR A 359 -21.61 0.32 -9.32
C THR A 359 -20.22 -0.24 -9.68
N ILE A 360 -19.19 0.62 -9.74
CA ILE A 360 -17.82 0.17 -10.04
C ILE A 360 -17.27 -0.74 -8.94
N VAL A 361 -17.45 -0.37 -7.66
CA VAL A 361 -17.05 -1.20 -6.51
C VAL A 361 -17.75 -2.56 -6.54
N SER A 362 -19.05 -2.59 -6.84
CA SER A 362 -19.80 -3.85 -6.96
C SER A 362 -19.26 -4.77 -8.07
N ILE A 363 -18.78 -4.21 -9.19
CA ILE A 363 -18.16 -4.99 -10.26
C ILE A 363 -16.80 -5.54 -9.83
N VAL A 364 -15.99 -4.76 -9.09
CA VAL A 364 -14.68 -5.21 -8.58
C VAL A 364 -14.83 -6.46 -7.73
N PHE A 365 -15.78 -6.44 -6.79
CA PHE A 365 -15.97 -7.48 -5.79
C PHE A 365 -17.04 -8.50 -6.15
N GLN A 366 -17.46 -8.55 -7.43
CA GLN A 366 -18.44 -9.52 -7.88
C GLN A 366 -17.91 -10.96 -7.66
N GLY A 367 -18.72 -11.80 -7.02
CA GLY A 367 -18.40 -13.22 -6.79
C GLY A 367 -17.49 -13.49 -5.60
N VAL A 368 -17.17 -12.47 -4.80
CA VAL A 368 -16.48 -12.62 -3.51
C VAL A 368 -17.30 -11.97 -2.40
N ASN A 369 -17.18 -12.47 -1.18
CA ASN A 369 -17.79 -11.81 -0.03
C ASN A 369 -16.97 -10.59 0.38
N TRP A 370 -17.16 -9.48 -0.34
CA TRP A 370 -16.53 -8.20 -0.08
C TRP A 370 -17.47 -7.06 -0.46
N GLN A 371 -17.71 -6.16 0.48
CA GLN A 371 -18.55 -4.98 0.27
C GLN A 371 -17.81 -3.77 0.84
N GLU A 372 -17.70 -2.73 0.02
CA GLU A 372 -17.13 -1.45 0.42
C GLU A 372 -18.09 -0.34 0.06
N GLU A 373 -18.14 0.69 0.91
CA GLU A 373 -18.74 1.95 0.50
C GLU A 373 -17.84 2.63 -0.52
N ALA A 374 -18.47 3.29 -1.51
CA ALA A 374 -17.75 4.07 -2.49
C ALA A 374 -16.91 5.17 -1.80
N PRO A 375 -15.58 5.20 -1.98
CA PRO A 375 -14.73 6.19 -1.33
C PRO A 375 -15.08 7.61 -1.79
N GLY A 376 -15.05 8.53 -0.84
CA GLY A 376 -15.38 9.95 -1.03
C GLY A 376 -14.17 10.89 -0.94
N SER A 377 -12.97 10.34 -0.72
CA SER A 377 -11.71 11.08 -0.69
C SER A 377 -10.76 10.52 -1.74
N MET A 378 -10.02 11.41 -2.41
CA MET A 378 -8.97 11.05 -3.35
C MET A 378 -7.59 10.92 -2.69
N LEU A 379 -7.50 11.25 -1.39
CA LEU A 379 -6.23 11.34 -0.66
C LEU A 379 -6.15 10.36 0.52
N ILE A 380 -7.26 10.21 1.25
CA ILE A 380 -7.32 9.40 2.47
C ILE A 380 -8.24 8.21 2.19
N PRO A 381 -7.78 6.96 2.36
CA PRO A 381 -8.64 5.80 2.16
C PRO A 381 -9.70 5.71 3.27
N TYR A 382 -10.85 5.09 2.97
CA TYR A 382 -12.01 5.07 3.88
C TYR A 382 -11.74 4.46 5.28
N TRP A 383 -10.69 3.63 5.36
CA TRP A 383 -10.27 2.95 6.59
C TRP A 383 -9.18 3.69 7.37
N ALA A 384 -8.58 4.73 6.81
CA ALA A 384 -7.59 5.53 7.53
C ALA A 384 -8.27 6.49 8.52
N ASP A 385 -7.49 6.95 9.49
CA ASP A 385 -7.87 8.04 10.38
C ASP A 385 -7.93 9.37 9.61
N GLY A 386 -8.81 10.28 10.04
CA GLY A 386 -9.05 11.54 9.33
C GLY A 386 -9.78 11.40 7.98
N TYR A 387 -10.30 10.22 7.64
CA TYR A 387 -11.13 10.07 6.44
C TYR A 387 -12.41 10.89 6.53
N GLU A 388 -12.65 11.69 5.49
CA GLU A 388 -13.91 12.37 5.24
C GLU A 388 -14.35 12.14 3.80
N ASP A 389 -15.64 11.90 3.59
CA ASP A 389 -16.22 12.00 2.25
C ASP A 389 -16.25 13.47 1.85
N ASN A 390 -15.31 13.87 0.99
CA ASN A 390 -15.12 15.24 0.52
C ASN A 390 -15.80 15.52 -0.84
N ARG A 391 -16.68 14.62 -1.30
CA ARG A 391 -17.45 14.86 -2.51
C ARG A 391 -18.42 16.04 -2.30
N PRO A 392 -18.66 16.87 -3.33
CA PRO A 392 -19.69 17.90 -3.25
C PRO A 392 -21.10 17.31 -3.14
N ASP A 393 -22.03 18.07 -2.55
CA ASP A 393 -23.41 17.65 -2.30
C ASP A 393 -24.16 17.24 -3.56
N ASP A 394 -23.86 17.88 -4.69
CA ASP A 394 -24.44 17.57 -5.99
C ASP A 394 -23.96 16.24 -6.58
N LEU A 395 -22.98 15.58 -5.96
CA LEU A 395 -22.62 14.19 -6.17
C LEU A 395 -23.13 13.28 -5.06
N LYS A 396 -22.95 13.66 -3.79
CA LYS A 396 -23.37 12.85 -2.62
C LYS A 396 -24.87 12.56 -2.60
N ASN A 397 -25.67 13.48 -3.11
CA ASN A 397 -27.13 13.38 -3.10
C ASN A 397 -27.69 12.55 -4.26
N LEU A 398 -26.87 12.14 -5.23
CA LEU A 398 -27.30 11.31 -6.35
C LEU A 398 -27.38 9.84 -5.91
N LYS A 399 -28.60 9.32 -5.72
CA LYS A 399 -28.84 7.99 -5.14
C LYS A 399 -29.09 6.88 -6.15
N ASP A 400 -29.48 7.21 -7.37
CA ASP A 400 -29.80 6.25 -8.41
C ASP A 400 -29.37 6.73 -9.80
N ALA A 401 -29.38 5.81 -10.77
CA ALA A 401 -28.97 6.07 -12.14
C ALA A 401 -29.79 7.20 -12.80
N SER A 402 -31.10 7.30 -12.52
CA SER A 402 -31.96 8.31 -13.15
C SER A 402 -31.61 9.70 -12.65
N ALA A 403 -31.41 9.88 -11.34
CA ALA A 403 -30.97 11.12 -10.74
C ALA A 403 -29.59 11.56 -11.27
N ARG A 404 -28.65 10.60 -11.40
CA ARG A 404 -27.32 10.83 -11.97
C ARG A 404 -27.37 11.31 -13.42
N ILE A 405 -28.13 10.61 -14.26
CA ILE A 405 -28.34 10.95 -15.67
C ILE A 405 -28.97 12.34 -15.79
N ALA A 406 -29.99 12.63 -15.01
CA ALA A 406 -30.67 13.93 -15.03
C ALA A 406 -29.75 15.07 -14.60
N ALA A 407 -28.96 14.89 -13.54
CA ALA A 407 -28.00 15.88 -13.06
C ALA A 407 -26.91 16.17 -14.10
N ALA A 408 -26.34 15.12 -14.70
CA ALA A 408 -25.31 15.27 -15.73
C ALA A 408 -25.83 16.01 -16.97
N LYS A 409 -27.01 15.62 -17.48
CA LYS A 409 -27.66 16.30 -18.62
C LYS A 409 -27.95 17.76 -18.32
N LYS A 410 -28.50 18.04 -17.12
CA LYS A 410 -28.76 19.40 -16.68
C LYS A 410 -27.49 20.25 -16.62
N THR A 411 -26.39 19.71 -16.08
CA THR A 411 -25.10 20.41 -16.04
C THR A 411 -24.61 20.78 -17.45
N LEU A 412 -24.77 19.88 -18.42
CA LEU A 412 -24.40 20.14 -19.82
C LEU A 412 -25.33 21.19 -20.47
N GLU A 413 -26.65 21.05 -20.29
CA GLU A 413 -27.67 22.00 -20.74
C GLU A 413 -27.42 23.42 -20.22
N ASP A 414 -27.19 23.57 -18.92
CA ASP A 414 -26.92 24.85 -18.27
C ASP A 414 -25.62 25.50 -18.81
N ALA A 415 -24.67 24.68 -19.27
CA ALA A 415 -23.43 25.14 -19.91
C ALA A 415 -23.58 25.45 -21.41
N GLY A 416 -24.78 25.27 -21.97
CA GLY A 416 -25.11 25.56 -23.37
C GLY A 416 -24.87 24.39 -24.34
N TYR A 417 -24.62 23.18 -23.83
CA TYR A 417 -24.62 21.98 -24.67
C TYR A 417 -26.05 21.57 -25.01
N LYS A 418 -26.22 20.93 -26.17
CA LYS A 418 -27.50 20.38 -26.61
C LYS A 418 -27.29 18.95 -27.09
N ALA A 419 -28.25 18.07 -26.81
CA ALA A 419 -28.24 16.72 -27.34
C ALA A 419 -28.28 16.73 -28.87
N GLY A 420 -27.31 16.07 -29.50
CA GLY A 420 -27.29 15.77 -30.93
C GLY A 420 -28.28 14.67 -31.30
N SER A 421 -28.40 14.38 -32.60
CA SER A 421 -29.25 13.29 -33.11
C SER A 421 -28.78 11.89 -32.67
N ASP A 422 -27.51 11.76 -32.32
CA ASP A 422 -26.90 10.56 -31.75
C ASP A 422 -27.07 10.48 -30.22
N GLY A 423 -27.74 11.47 -29.61
CA GLY A 423 -27.95 11.57 -28.17
C GLY A 423 -26.76 12.13 -27.40
N ILE A 424 -25.64 12.46 -28.06
CA ILE A 424 -24.45 13.01 -27.42
C ILE A 424 -24.52 14.53 -27.42
N TYR A 425 -24.17 15.14 -26.30
CA TYR A 425 -24.25 16.57 -26.11
C TYR A 425 -23.13 17.30 -26.85
N ALA A 426 -23.44 18.42 -27.48
CA ALA A 426 -22.46 19.27 -28.16
C ALA A 426 -22.71 20.76 -27.93
N LYS A 427 -21.64 21.55 -27.93
CA LYS A 427 -21.65 23.02 -27.83
C LYS A 427 -20.77 23.58 -28.96
N GLY A 428 -21.41 24.18 -29.96
CA GLY A 428 -20.74 24.49 -31.22
C GLY A 428 -20.18 23.21 -31.85
N ASP A 429 -18.91 23.23 -32.24
CA ASP A 429 -18.22 22.07 -32.83
C ASP A 429 -17.63 21.11 -31.78
N THR A 430 -17.81 21.40 -30.48
CA THR A 430 -17.28 20.56 -29.39
C THR A 430 -18.33 19.56 -28.91
N LYS A 431 -18.16 18.29 -29.25
CA LYS A 431 -18.94 17.16 -28.73
C LYS A 431 -18.41 16.76 -27.34
N ALA A 432 -19.28 16.40 -26.40
CA ALA A 432 -18.92 15.83 -25.10
C ALA A 432 -18.42 14.39 -25.29
N SER A 433 -17.21 14.27 -25.86
CA SER A 433 -16.59 13.02 -26.28
C SER A 433 -15.10 13.03 -25.92
N PHE A 434 -14.59 11.92 -25.39
CA PHE A 434 -13.19 11.74 -25.01
C PHE A 434 -12.83 10.26 -24.85
N SER A 435 -11.52 9.95 -24.85
CA SER A 435 -11.02 8.59 -24.61
C SER A 435 -10.74 8.34 -23.12
N PHE A 436 -10.91 7.09 -22.68
CA PHE A 436 -10.61 6.60 -21.34
C PHE A 436 -9.70 5.38 -21.40
N THR A 437 -8.39 5.60 -21.20
CA THR A 437 -7.39 4.54 -21.26
C THR A 437 -7.47 3.63 -20.05
N THR A 438 -7.38 2.31 -20.29
CA THR A 438 -7.41 1.27 -19.25
C THR A 438 -6.14 0.42 -19.33
N PHE A 439 -5.77 -0.20 -18.20
CA PHE A 439 -4.56 -1.02 -18.09
C PHE A 439 -4.93 -2.46 -17.72
N GLY A 440 -4.37 -3.41 -18.47
CA GLY A 440 -4.64 -4.85 -18.32
C GLY A 440 -5.88 -5.31 -19.08
N ASP A 441 -6.03 -6.63 -19.21
CA ASP A 441 -7.04 -7.28 -20.04
C ASP A 441 -7.97 -8.23 -19.25
N SER A 442 -7.93 -8.17 -17.91
CA SER A 442 -8.76 -9.00 -17.04
C SER A 442 -10.26 -8.74 -17.24
N THR A 443 -11.07 -9.73 -16.89
CA THR A 443 -12.54 -9.64 -16.98
C THR A 443 -13.07 -8.45 -16.16
N SER A 444 -12.50 -8.22 -14.97
CA SER A 444 -12.87 -7.10 -14.10
C SER A 444 -12.55 -5.73 -14.73
N VAL A 445 -11.40 -5.57 -15.41
CA VAL A 445 -11.06 -4.33 -16.13
C VAL A 445 -12.08 -4.07 -17.25
N LYS A 446 -12.37 -5.07 -18.08
CA LYS A 446 -13.34 -4.96 -19.18
C LYS A 446 -14.73 -4.58 -18.69
N ASN A 447 -15.23 -5.24 -17.64
CA ASN A 447 -16.57 -5.00 -17.10
C ASN A 447 -16.71 -3.59 -16.50
N ARG A 448 -15.72 -3.11 -15.74
CA ARG A 448 -15.74 -1.74 -15.18
C ARG A 448 -15.72 -0.69 -16.27
N SER A 449 -14.88 -0.88 -17.27
CA SER A 449 -14.73 0.04 -18.41
C SER A 449 -16.02 0.13 -19.23
N ALA A 450 -16.65 -1.00 -19.51
CA ALA A 450 -17.95 -1.05 -20.18
C ALA A 450 -19.06 -0.37 -19.35
N ALA A 451 -19.04 -0.54 -18.02
CA ALA A 451 -20.00 0.13 -17.14
C ALA A 451 -19.82 1.67 -17.15
N ILE A 452 -18.57 2.16 -17.07
CA ILE A 452 -18.26 3.60 -17.19
C ILE A 452 -18.75 4.15 -18.52
N GLN A 453 -18.39 3.49 -19.63
CA GLN A 453 -18.81 3.88 -20.97
C GLN A 453 -20.34 3.96 -21.08
N LYS A 454 -21.04 2.94 -20.56
CA LYS A 454 -22.50 2.91 -20.58
C LYS A 454 -23.12 4.03 -19.75
N MET A 455 -22.67 4.24 -18.51
CA MET A 455 -23.19 5.30 -17.62
C MET A 455 -23.01 6.69 -18.24
N ALA A 456 -21.84 6.96 -18.82
CA ALA A 456 -21.57 8.21 -19.53
C ALA A 456 -22.48 8.36 -20.75
N LYS A 457 -22.65 7.31 -21.55
CA LYS A 457 -23.50 7.32 -22.74
C LYS A 457 -24.97 7.59 -22.40
N ASP A 458 -25.50 6.99 -21.34
CA ASP A 458 -26.88 7.24 -20.88
C ASP A 458 -27.10 8.71 -20.47
N ALA A 459 -26.03 9.38 -20.01
CA ALA A 459 -25.98 10.81 -19.71
C ALA A 459 -25.71 11.71 -20.94
N GLY A 460 -25.50 11.14 -22.12
CA GLY A 460 -25.22 11.88 -23.35
C GLY A 460 -23.76 12.31 -23.50
N ILE A 461 -22.84 11.56 -22.90
CA ILE A 461 -21.38 11.73 -23.01
C ILE A 461 -20.80 10.50 -23.70
N GLU A 462 -20.00 10.70 -24.73
CA GLU A 462 -19.32 9.62 -25.45
C GLU A 462 -17.95 9.35 -24.81
N VAL A 463 -17.67 8.08 -24.49
CA VAL A 463 -16.41 7.65 -23.91
C VAL A 463 -15.86 6.49 -24.72
N ASP A 464 -14.69 6.68 -25.31
CA ASP A 464 -13.98 5.66 -26.08
C ASP A 464 -12.96 4.95 -25.19
N ILE A 465 -13.13 3.65 -24.95
CA ILE A 465 -12.25 2.83 -24.09
C ILE A 465 -10.99 2.42 -24.84
#